data_AF-A0A6L2PFN6-F1
#
_entry.id   AF-A0A6L2PFN6-F1
#
_cell.length_a   1.000
_cell.length_b   1.000
_cell.length_c   1.000
_cell.angle_alpha   90.00
_cell.angle_beta   90.00
_cell.angle_gamma   90.00
#
_symmetry.space_group_name_H-M   'P 1'
#
loop_
_entity.id
_entity.type
_entity.pdbx_description
1 polymer ?
#
loop_
_entity_poly.entity_id
_entity_poly.type
_entity_poly.pdbx_seq_one_letter_code
_entity_poly.pdbx_strand_id
1 'polypeptide(L)'
;MRFTTTLACMMDLHYYPLDSQNCTVEIESYGYTVSDVVMYWKDTPVRGVEEAELPQFTIIGCETNDRKEKLATGNYQRLSLSFKLQRNIGYFVFQTYLPSILIVMLSWVSFWINHEATSARVALGITTVLTMTTISTGVRSSLPRISYVKAIDIYLVMCFVFVFAALLEYAAVNYTYWGARAKKKSKKTKEAEEKKTVQAPAGSVSDQQQQEIIELQDLRMSPIPSIRNRHNSRNYSTSSAEGLDPTKFPPSFRMNRAGGGYSFPVRSAGGVRFRGTRSRLPQHSKPKVFHALKRGASAIRASMPKIKDVNVIDKYSRIIFPLSFMLFNAAYWIFYVLPSANDPK
;
A
#
# COMPACT_ATOMS: atom_id res chain seq x y z
N MET A 1 -41.23 -24.03 -39.31
CA MET A 1 -39.95 -23.29 -39.42
C MET A 1 -39.28 -23.26 -38.06
N ARG A 2 -37.94 -23.32 -37.99
CA ARG A 2 -37.14 -23.18 -36.76
C ARG A 2 -36.28 -21.95 -36.89
N PHE A 3 -36.27 -21.09 -35.87
CA PHE A 3 -35.45 -19.89 -35.83
C PHE A 3 -34.47 -19.97 -34.65
N THR A 4 -33.27 -19.47 -34.85
CA THR A 4 -32.28 -19.20 -33.79
C THR A 4 -31.92 -17.73 -33.91
N THR A 5 -32.14 -16.95 -32.85
CA THR A 5 -31.91 -15.50 -32.86
C THR A 5 -31.10 -15.09 -31.64
N THR A 6 -30.26 -14.09 -31.82
CA THR A 6 -29.50 -13.44 -30.74
C THR A 6 -30.16 -12.11 -30.43
N LEU A 7 -30.72 -12.01 -29.23
CA LEU A 7 -31.48 -10.84 -28.78
C LEU A 7 -30.66 -10.01 -27.80
N ALA A 8 -30.90 -8.70 -27.79
CA ALA A 8 -30.29 -7.80 -26.82
C ALA A 8 -31.10 -7.82 -25.52
N CYS A 9 -30.42 -7.92 -24.38
CA CYS A 9 -31.01 -7.81 -23.06
C CYS A 9 -30.23 -6.78 -22.23
N MET A 10 -30.94 -5.75 -21.76
CA MET A 10 -30.38 -4.72 -20.89
C MET A 10 -30.32 -5.27 -19.47
N MET A 11 -29.12 -5.65 -19.01
CA MET A 11 -28.91 -6.25 -17.70
C MET A 11 -28.51 -5.22 -16.66
N ASP A 12 -29.02 -5.36 -15.44
CA ASP A 12 -28.60 -4.59 -14.28
C ASP A 12 -27.68 -5.42 -13.37
N LEU A 13 -26.40 -5.04 -13.28
CA LEU A 13 -25.37 -5.84 -12.63
C LEU A 13 -24.91 -5.25 -11.28
N HIS A 14 -25.65 -4.32 -10.67
CA HIS A 14 -25.29 -3.77 -9.35
C HIS A 14 -25.13 -4.87 -8.29
N TYR A 15 -26.03 -5.85 -8.29
CA TYR A 15 -26.04 -6.98 -7.36
C TYR A 15 -25.24 -8.19 -7.83
N TYR A 16 -24.50 -8.08 -8.93
CA TYR A 16 -23.74 -9.19 -9.47
C TYR A 16 -22.77 -9.80 -8.44
N PRO A 17 -22.71 -11.14 -8.30
CA PRO A 17 -23.41 -12.21 -9.05
C PRO A 17 -24.74 -12.72 -8.43
N LEU A 18 -25.32 -12.03 -7.45
CA LEU A 18 -26.60 -12.38 -6.81
C LEU A 18 -27.79 -11.72 -7.53
N ASP A 19 -27.62 -11.42 -8.81
CA ASP A 19 -28.56 -10.69 -9.64
C ASP A 19 -29.65 -11.59 -10.26
N SER A 20 -30.84 -11.02 -10.41
CA SER A 20 -31.89 -11.52 -11.28
C SER A 20 -32.07 -10.57 -12.46
N GLN A 21 -32.23 -11.13 -13.66
CA GLN A 21 -32.33 -10.40 -14.92
C GLN A 21 -33.67 -10.71 -15.58
N ASN A 22 -34.33 -9.68 -16.11
CA ASN A 22 -35.53 -9.83 -16.93
C ASN A 22 -35.16 -9.58 -18.38
N CYS A 23 -35.11 -10.64 -19.19
CA CYS A 23 -34.79 -10.54 -20.61
C CYS A 23 -36.04 -10.71 -21.45
N THR A 24 -36.33 -9.72 -22.29
CA THR A 24 -37.53 -9.69 -23.13
C THR A 24 -37.24 -10.02 -24.58
N VAL A 25 -38.13 -10.79 -25.19
CA VAL A 25 -38.18 -11.02 -26.63
C VAL A 25 -39.35 -10.22 -27.17
N GLU A 26 -39.07 -9.26 -28.06
CA GLU A 26 -40.09 -8.44 -28.69
C GLU A 26 -40.32 -8.91 -30.13
N ILE A 27 -41.57 -9.22 -30.45
CA ILE A 27 -42.02 -9.66 -31.78
C ILE A 27 -43.01 -8.61 -32.30
N GLU A 28 -42.73 -8.08 -33.48
CA GLU A 28 -43.51 -7.01 -34.10
C GLU A 28 -43.55 -7.19 -35.62
N SER A 29 -44.63 -6.74 -36.26
CA SER A 29 -44.74 -6.65 -37.71
C SER A 29 -43.93 -5.45 -38.21
N TYR A 30 -43.05 -5.66 -39.18
CA TYR A 30 -42.19 -4.58 -39.70
C TYR A 30 -42.96 -3.54 -40.53
N GLY A 31 -43.86 -4.00 -41.41
CA GLY A 31 -44.49 -3.14 -42.43
C GLY A 31 -46.00 -2.92 -42.28
N TYR A 32 -46.70 -3.84 -41.59
CA TYR A 32 -48.15 -3.81 -41.48
C TYR A 32 -48.59 -3.25 -40.13
N THR A 33 -49.54 -2.30 -40.17
CA THR A 33 -50.10 -1.66 -38.97
C THR A 33 -51.18 -2.53 -38.34
N VAL A 34 -51.68 -2.12 -37.16
CA VAL A 34 -52.81 -2.78 -36.48
C VAL A 34 -54.10 -2.82 -37.30
N SER A 35 -54.24 -1.99 -38.33
CA SER A 35 -55.39 -2.02 -39.23
C SER A 35 -55.35 -3.21 -40.19
N ASP A 36 -54.16 -3.71 -40.51
CA ASP A 36 -53.94 -4.78 -41.48
C ASP A 36 -53.69 -6.12 -40.79
N VAL A 37 -52.85 -6.12 -39.74
CA VAL A 37 -52.44 -7.34 -39.03
C VAL A 37 -52.49 -7.11 -37.52
N VAL A 38 -53.23 -7.98 -36.83
CA VAL A 38 -53.29 -8.04 -35.36
C VAL A 38 -52.72 -9.37 -34.89
N MET A 39 -51.72 -9.31 -34.01
CA MET A 39 -51.08 -10.47 -33.40
C MET A 39 -51.53 -10.60 -31.95
N TYR A 40 -51.78 -11.83 -31.51
CA TYR A 40 -52.15 -12.14 -30.13
C TYR A 40 -51.50 -13.47 -29.71
N TRP A 41 -51.33 -13.64 -28.40
CA TRP A 41 -50.86 -14.89 -27.82
C TRP A 41 -51.96 -15.94 -27.82
N LYS A 42 -51.63 -17.18 -28.19
CA LYS A 42 -52.53 -18.33 -28.01
C LYS A 42 -52.62 -18.70 -26.52
N ASP A 43 -53.70 -19.37 -26.10
CA ASP A 43 -53.94 -19.76 -24.70
C ASP A 43 -52.73 -20.38 -23.99
N THR A 44 -51.96 -21.22 -24.69
CA THR A 44 -50.65 -21.69 -24.24
C THR A 44 -49.56 -21.12 -25.17
N PRO A 45 -49.00 -19.94 -24.86
CA PRO A 45 -48.13 -19.24 -25.79
C PRO A 45 -46.73 -19.86 -25.88
N VAL A 46 -46.23 -20.42 -24.78
CA VAL A 46 -44.86 -20.93 -24.66
C VAL A 46 -44.86 -22.31 -24.02
N ARG A 47 -44.07 -23.23 -24.58
CA ARG A 47 -43.86 -24.60 -24.09
C ARG A 47 -42.38 -24.96 -24.17
N GLY A 48 -41.93 -25.90 -23.34
CA GLY A 48 -40.54 -26.40 -23.35
C GLY A 48 -39.53 -25.54 -22.59
N VAL A 49 -39.98 -24.47 -21.90
CA VAL A 49 -39.09 -23.65 -21.05
C VAL A 49 -38.67 -24.40 -19.79
N GLU A 50 -39.52 -25.29 -19.27
CA GLU A 50 -39.25 -26.11 -18.09
C GLU A 50 -38.15 -27.17 -18.33
N GLU A 51 -38.01 -27.63 -19.58
CA GLU A 51 -36.97 -28.59 -19.99
C GLU A 51 -35.64 -27.91 -20.35
N ALA A 52 -35.61 -26.57 -20.39
CA ALA A 52 -34.44 -25.82 -20.82
C ALA A 52 -33.46 -25.60 -19.64
N GLU A 53 -32.34 -26.30 -19.68
CA GLU A 53 -31.27 -26.14 -18.69
C GLU A 53 -30.20 -25.15 -19.19
N LEU A 54 -29.94 -24.11 -18.39
CA LEU A 54 -28.86 -23.15 -18.63
C LEU A 54 -27.75 -23.37 -17.59
N PRO A 55 -26.46 -23.38 -17.98
CA PRO A 55 -25.37 -23.71 -17.07
C PRO A 55 -25.08 -22.61 -16.02
N GLN A 56 -25.39 -21.35 -16.34
CA GLN A 56 -25.08 -20.20 -15.49
C GLN A 56 -26.32 -19.53 -14.87
N PHE A 57 -27.50 -19.85 -15.39
CA PHE A 57 -28.76 -19.23 -15.00
C PHE A 57 -29.82 -20.29 -14.76
N THR A 58 -30.80 -19.96 -13.95
CA THR A 58 -32.03 -20.72 -13.77
C THR A 58 -33.19 -19.85 -14.20
N ILE A 59 -34.09 -20.41 -15.00
CA ILE A 59 -35.31 -19.71 -15.41
C ILE A 59 -36.31 -19.82 -14.25
N ILE A 60 -36.63 -18.69 -13.62
CA ILE A 60 -37.60 -18.66 -12.52
C ILE A 60 -39.03 -18.70 -13.07
N GLY A 61 -39.26 -17.98 -14.17
CA GLY A 61 -40.59 -17.81 -14.73
C GLY A 61 -40.58 -17.09 -16.06
N CYS A 62 -41.73 -17.12 -16.72
CA CYS A 62 -41.94 -16.53 -18.03
C CYS A 62 -43.27 -15.77 -18.04
N GLU A 63 -43.26 -14.55 -18.55
CA GLU A 63 -44.44 -13.70 -18.66
C GLU A 63 -44.66 -13.30 -20.12
N THR A 64 -45.91 -13.30 -20.56
CA THR A 64 -46.30 -12.82 -21.89
C THR A 64 -47.12 -11.55 -21.76
N ASN A 65 -46.79 -10.55 -22.57
CA ASN A 65 -47.51 -9.29 -22.65
C ASN A 65 -47.77 -8.95 -24.12
N ASP A 66 -48.89 -8.32 -24.42
CA ASP A 66 -49.21 -7.75 -25.72
C ASP A 66 -49.50 -6.25 -25.57
N ARG A 67 -48.85 -5.45 -26.41
CA ARG A 67 -48.96 -3.98 -26.36
C ARG A 67 -49.08 -3.40 -27.75
N LYS A 68 -49.71 -2.24 -27.85
CA LYS A 68 -49.76 -1.42 -29.07
C LYS A 68 -48.74 -0.31 -28.95
N GLU A 69 -47.73 -0.35 -29.81
CA GLU A 69 -46.68 0.66 -29.84
C GLU A 69 -46.98 1.67 -30.95
N LYS A 70 -46.89 2.96 -30.63
CA LYS A 70 -47.07 4.03 -31.61
C LYS A 70 -45.72 4.48 -32.14
N LEU A 71 -45.45 4.15 -33.39
CA LEU A 71 -44.26 4.59 -34.11
C LEU A 71 -44.60 5.79 -35.03
N ALA A 72 -43.58 6.44 -35.58
CA ALA A 72 -43.76 7.58 -36.48
C ALA A 72 -44.59 7.23 -37.74
N THR A 73 -44.52 5.97 -38.19
CA THR A 73 -45.20 5.46 -39.39
C THR A 73 -46.63 4.98 -39.12
N GLY A 74 -47.00 4.73 -37.86
CA GLY A 74 -48.31 4.18 -37.50
C GLY A 74 -48.32 3.45 -36.16
N ASN A 75 -49.46 2.82 -35.86
CA ASN A 75 -49.61 1.98 -34.68
C ASN A 75 -49.36 0.52 -35.05
N TYR A 76 -48.52 -0.16 -34.29
CA TYR A 76 -48.14 -1.55 -34.52
C TYR A 76 -48.48 -2.40 -33.28
N GLN A 77 -48.86 -3.66 -33.52
CA GLN A 77 -49.05 -4.63 -32.45
C GLN A 77 -47.69 -5.26 -32.13
N ARG A 78 -47.29 -5.25 -30.86
CA ARG A 78 -46.03 -5.85 -30.37
C ARG A 78 -46.33 -6.88 -29.29
N LEU A 79 -45.83 -8.08 -29.49
CA LEU A 79 -45.83 -9.16 -28.50
C LEU A 79 -44.50 -9.14 -27.74
N SER A 80 -44.55 -9.20 -26.41
CA SER A 80 -43.38 -9.25 -25.55
C SER A 80 -43.41 -10.52 -24.71
N LEU A 81 -42.32 -11.26 -24.74
CA LEU A 81 -42.10 -12.45 -23.92
C LEU A 81 -40.94 -12.18 -22.97
N SER A 82 -41.21 -12.11 -21.68
CA SER A 82 -40.22 -11.84 -20.64
C SER A 82 -39.77 -13.13 -19.97
N PHE A 83 -38.46 -13.33 -19.87
CA PHE A 83 -37.83 -14.40 -19.10
C PHE A 83 -37.18 -13.84 -17.85
N LYS A 84 -37.60 -14.32 -16.68
CA LYS A 84 -36.96 -14.01 -15.40
C LYS A 84 -35.85 -15.02 -15.15
N LEU A 85 -34.60 -14.59 -15.32
CA LEU A 85 -33.39 -15.39 -15.19
C LEU A 85 -32.72 -15.07 -13.84
N GLN A 86 -32.39 -16.09 -13.07
CA GLN A 86 -31.60 -15.96 -11.85
C GLN A 86 -30.22 -16.55 -12.05
N ARG A 87 -29.17 -15.83 -11.64
CA ARG A 87 -27.80 -16.33 -11.78
C ARG A 87 -27.47 -17.36 -10.70
N ASN A 88 -26.82 -18.46 -11.09
CA ASN A 88 -26.30 -19.45 -10.15
C ASN A 88 -25.00 -18.96 -9.51
N ILE A 89 -25.03 -18.82 -8.18
CA ILE A 89 -23.92 -18.24 -7.40
C ILE A 89 -22.75 -19.19 -7.17
N GLY A 90 -22.97 -20.51 -7.24
CA GLY A 90 -22.02 -21.54 -6.79
C GLY A 90 -20.63 -21.42 -7.39
N TYR A 91 -20.53 -21.18 -8.69
CA TYR A 91 -19.24 -21.00 -9.38
C TYR A 91 -18.43 -19.84 -8.80
N PHE A 92 -19.07 -18.69 -8.54
CA PHE A 92 -18.40 -17.51 -8.01
C PHE A 92 -17.95 -17.72 -6.57
N VAL A 93 -18.69 -18.51 -5.77
CA VAL A 93 -18.28 -18.88 -4.40
C VAL A 93 -16.95 -19.61 -4.42
N PHE A 94 -16.82 -20.67 -5.22
CA PHE A 94 -15.62 -21.49 -5.23
C PHE A 94 -14.43 -20.82 -5.93
N GLN A 95 -14.68 -20.01 -6.96
CA GLN A 95 -13.60 -19.42 -7.75
C GLN A 95 -13.14 -18.05 -7.25
N THR A 96 -14.03 -17.27 -6.64
CA THR A 96 -13.72 -15.89 -6.23
C THR A 96 -13.78 -15.70 -4.72
N TYR A 97 -14.92 -16.01 -4.08
CA TYR A 97 -15.11 -15.73 -2.65
C TYR A 97 -14.21 -16.60 -1.78
N LEU A 98 -14.19 -17.91 -2.01
CA LEU A 98 -13.40 -18.86 -1.21
C LEU A 98 -11.89 -18.56 -1.30
N PRO A 99 -11.28 -18.37 -2.48
CA PRO A 99 -9.87 -17.98 -2.57
C PRO A 99 -9.58 -16.62 -1.91
N SER A 100 -10.47 -15.64 -2.05
CA SER A 100 -10.30 -14.32 -1.41
C SER A 100 -10.32 -14.42 0.12
N ILE A 101 -11.24 -15.21 0.68
CA ILE A 101 -11.27 -15.51 2.12
C ILE A 101 -9.95 -16.14 2.54
N LEU A 102 -9.50 -17.19 1.85
CA LEU A 102 -8.24 -17.87 2.18
C LEU A 102 -7.03 -16.93 2.13
N ILE A 103 -6.97 -16.00 1.17
CA ILE A 103 -5.90 -15.01 1.08
C ILE A 103 -5.94 -14.06 2.29
N VAL A 104 -7.12 -13.59 2.69
CA VAL A 104 -7.27 -12.75 3.89
C VAL A 104 -6.86 -13.54 5.15
N MET A 105 -7.25 -14.82 5.25
CA MET A 105 -6.81 -15.70 6.34
C MET A 105 -5.28 -15.81 6.38
N LEU A 106 -4.63 -16.03 5.23
CA LEU A 106 -3.17 -16.11 5.13
C LEU A 106 -2.48 -14.81 5.53
N SER A 107 -3.10 -13.65 5.26
CA SER A 107 -2.53 -12.35 5.60
C SER A 107 -2.34 -12.18 7.12
N TRP A 108 -3.28 -12.65 7.95
CA TRP A 108 -3.17 -12.53 9.41
C TRP A 108 -2.46 -13.71 10.09
N VAL A 109 -2.20 -14.82 9.38
CA VAL A 109 -1.29 -15.86 9.88
C VAL A 109 0.11 -15.28 10.09
N SER A 110 0.48 -14.24 9.33
CA SER A 110 1.74 -13.52 9.51
C SER A 110 1.93 -12.93 10.92
N PHE A 111 0.84 -12.66 11.67
CA PHE A 111 0.89 -12.17 13.05
C PHE A 111 1.37 -13.22 14.06
N TRP A 112 1.34 -14.51 13.70
CA TRP A 112 1.81 -15.62 14.53
C TRP A 112 3.31 -15.88 14.37
N ILE A 113 3.88 -15.53 13.22
CA ILE A 113 5.31 -15.65 12.93
C ILE A 113 6.07 -14.67 13.84
N ASN A 114 7.27 -14.98 14.33
CA ASN A 114 8.04 -14.03 15.16
C ASN A 114 8.47 -12.78 14.36
N HIS A 115 8.48 -11.60 15.00
CA HIS A 115 8.86 -10.32 14.37
C HIS A 115 10.34 -10.26 13.93
N GLU A 116 11.17 -11.18 14.39
CA GLU A 116 12.57 -11.30 13.97
C GLU A 116 12.70 -11.82 12.53
N ALA A 117 11.74 -12.61 12.04
CA ALA A 117 11.69 -13.17 10.69
C ALA A 117 11.02 -12.19 9.69
N THR A 118 11.59 -10.99 9.57
CA THR A 118 11.08 -9.89 8.73
C THR A 118 10.92 -10.27 7.25
N SER A 119 11.84 -11.06 6.68
CA SER A 119 11.81 -11.47 5.28
C SER A 119 10.57 -12.30 4.91
N ALA A 120 10.18 -13.26 5.76
CA ALA A 120 9.02 -14.12 5.54
C ALA A 120 7.70 -13.32 5.59
N ARG A 121 7.55 -12.43 6.58
CA ARG A 121 6.33 -11.62 6.73
C ARG A 121 6.13 -10.67 5.53
N VAL A 122 7.20 -10.01 5.05
CA VAL A 122 7.14 -9.13 3.86
C VAL A 122 6.77 -9.92 2.60
N ALA A 123 7.41 -11.07 2.38
CA ALA A 123 7.12 -11.90 1.21
C ALA A 123 5.66 -12.36 1.19
N LEU A 124 5.12 -12.82 2.33
CA LEU A 124 3.72 -13.20 2.46
C LEU A 124 2.77 -12.01 2.24
N GLY A 125 3.07 -10.84 2.80
CA GLY A 125 2.26 -9.63 2.63
C GLY A 125 2.21 -9.13 1.18
N ILE A 126 3.36 -9.05 0.50
CA ILE A 126 3.42 -8.61 -0.89
C ILE A 126 2.72 -9.63 -1.81
N THR A 127 2.98 -10.93 -1.59
CA THR A 127 2.37 -11.98 -2.41
C THR A 127 0.85 -11.97 -2.25
N THR A 128 0.33 -11.85 -1.02
CA THR A 128 -1.13 -11.80 -0.80
C THR A 128 -1.79 -10.58 -1.46
N VAL A 129 -1.15 -9.40 -1.42
CA VAL A 129 -1.63 -8.21 -2.15
C VAL A 129 -1.63 -8.45 -3.66
N LEU A 130 -0.56 -9.03 -4.20
CA LEU A 130 -0.45 -9.37 -5.62
C LEU A 130 -1.53 -10.38 -6.03
N THR A 131 -1.67 -11.49 -5.29
CA THR A 131 -2.69 -12.51 -5.54
C THR A 131 -4.10 -11.92 -5.49
N MET A 132 -4.39 -11.06 -4.53
CA MET A 132 -5.68 -10.37 -4.44
C MET A 132 -5.94 -9.48 -5.66
N THR A 133 -4.92 -8.74 -6.11
CA THR A 133 -4.99 -7.90 -7.32
C THR A 133 -5.20 -8.73 -8.58
N THR A 134 -4.55 -9.89 -8.68
CA THR A 134 -4.71 -10.85 -9.77
C THR A 134 -6.14 -11.38 -9.84
N ILE A 135 -6.72 -11.82 -8.72
CA ILE A 135 -8.10 -12.31 -8.67
C ILE A 135 -9.09 -11.20 -9.08
N SER A 136 -8.93 -9.99 -8.52
CA SER A 136 -9.79 -8.85 -8.87
C SER A 136 -9.72 -8.50 -10.36
N THR A 137 -8.55 -8.61 -10.97
CA THR A 137 -8.40 -8.38 -12.42
C THR A 137 -8.99 -9.52 -13.25
N GLY A 138 -8.86 -10.77 -12.79
CA GLY A 138 -9.50 -11.94 -13.41
C GLY A 138 -11.02 -11.79 -13.47
N VAL A 139 -11.65 -11.41 -12.36
CA VAL A 139 -13.11 -11.17 -12.28
C VAL A 139 -13.55 -10.03 -13.21
N ARG A 140 -12.78 -8.95 -13.31
CA ARG A 140 -13.08 -7.84 -14.22
C ARG A 140 -12.87 -8.19 -15.69
N SER A 141 -12.05 -9.20 -15.99
CA SER A 141 -11.79 -9.66 -17.37
C SER A 141 -12.87 -10.61 -17.89
N SER A 142 -13.55 -11.35 -17.00
CA SER A 142 -14.66 -12.23 -17.36
C SER A 142 -15.97 -11.50 -17.55
N LEU A 143 -16.02 -10.21 -17.24
CA LEU A 143 -17.20 -9.35 -17.36
C LEU A 143 -16.95 -8.23 -18.35
N PRO A 144 -17.99 -7.76 -19.08
CA PRO A 144 -17.87 -6.53 -19.86
C PRO A 144 -17.51 -5.37 -18.95
N ARG A 145 -16.75 -4.40 -19.48
CA ARG A 145 -16.33 -3.22 -18.71
C ARG A 145 -17.55 -2.36 -18.41
N ILE A 146 -17.89 -2.30 -17.14
CA ILE A 146 -19.03 -1.55 -16.61
C ILE A 146 -18.49 -0.44 -15.70
N SER A 147 -19.10 0.75 -15.76
CA SER A 147 -18.63 1.94 -15.04
C SER A 147 -19.10 2.04 -13.59
N TYR A 148 -20.16 1.34 -13.21
CA TYR A 148 -20.70 1.36 -11.85
C TYR A 148 -20.10 0.26 -10.95
N VAL A 149 -20.27 0.45 -9.65
CA VAL A 149 -19.77 -0.46 -8.61
C VAL A 149 -20.70 -1.67 -8.48
N LYS A 150 -20.12 -2.87 -8.54
CA LYS A 150 -20.83 -4.14 -8.36
C LYS A 150 -20.65 -4.69 -6.95
N ALA A 151 -21.59 -5.50 -6.46
CA ALA A 151 -21.50 -6.16 -5.15
C ALA A 151 -20.19 -6.96 -5.00
N ILE A 152 -19.79 -7.72 -6.04
CA ILE A 152 -18.51 -8.43 -6.06
C ILE A 152 -17.29 -7.50 -5.93
N ASP A 153 -17.33 -6.31 -6.53
CA ASP A 153 -16.22 -5.35 -6.45
C ASP A 153 -16.09 -4.79 -5.03
N ILE A 154 -17.21 -4.53 -4.36
CA ILE A 154 -17.23 -4.10 -2.94
C ILE A 154 -16.57 -5.16 -2.07
N TYR A 155 -16.91 -6.44 -2.27
CA TYR A 155 -16.30 -7.54 -1.52
C TYR A 155 -14.79 -7.63 -1.74
N LEU A 156 -14.35 -7.56 -2.99
CA LEU A 156 -12.93 -7.64 -3.36
C LEU A 156 -12.13 -6.44 -2.86
N VAL A 157 -12.68 -5.22 -2.93
CA VAL A 157 -12.03 -4.01 -2.39
C VAL A 157 -11.89 -4.09 -0.87
N MET A 158 -12.92 -4.54 -0.16
CA MET A 158 -12.85 -4.70 1.29
C MET A 158 -11.82 -5.76 1.69
N CYS A 159 -11.81 -6.91 1.04
CA CYS A 159 -10.77 -7.94 1.23
C CYS A 159 -9.36 -7.38 0.94
N PHE A 160 -9.20 -6.57 -0.10
CA PHE A 160 -7.93 -5.91 -0.42
C PHE A 160 -7.48 -4.94 0.69
N VAL A 161 -8.40 -4.15 1.24
CA VAL A 161 -8.12 -3.25 2.37
C VAL A 161 -7.67 -4.05 3.60
N PHE A 162 -8.30 -5.19 3.90
CA PHE A 162 -7.85 -6.06 5.01
C PHE A 162 -6.43 -6.60 4.80
N VAL A 163 -6.12 -7.11 3.61
CA VAL A 163 -4.77 -7.60 3.30
C VAL A 163 -3.74 -6.46 3.37
N PHE A 164 -4.07 -5.29 2.85
CA PHE A 164 -3.21 -4.11 2.91
C PHE A 164 -3.01 -3.60 4.35
N ALA A 165 -4.05 -3.63 5.17
CA ALA A 165 -3.97 -3.27 6.58
C ALA A 165 -3.04 -4.22 7.35
N ALA A 166 -3.04 -5.52 7.05
CA ALA A 166 -2.09 -6.47 7.63
C ALA A 166 -0.63 -6.14 7.26
N LEU A 167 -0.39 -5.67 6.03
CA LEU A 167 0.94 -5.21 5.60
C LEU A 167 1.36 -3.91 6.30
N LEU A 168 0.42 -2.96 6.50
CA LEU A 168 0.67 -1.72 7.24
C LEU A 168 0.96 -1.98 8.72
N GLU A 169 0.27 -2.94 9.33
CA GLU A 169 0.52 -3.38 10.70
C GLU A 169 1.96 -3.87 10.84
N TYR A 170 2.41 -4.74 9.94
CA TYR A 170 3.79 -5.19 9.90
C TYR A 170 4.78 -4.03 9.76
N ALA A 171 4.50 -3.06 8.87
CA ALA A 171 5.35 -1.90 8.70
C ALA A 171 5.45 -1.07 10.01
N ALA A 172 4.34 -0.91 10.73
CA ALA A 172 4.30 -0.23 12.03
C ALA A 172 5.07 -1.00 13.11
N VAL A 173 4.91 -2.32 13.19
CA VAL A 173 5.64 -3.22 14.10
C VAL A 173 7.15 -3.15 13.83
N ASN A 174 7.55 -3.23 12.57
CA ASN A 174 8.96 -3.16 12.17
C ASN A 174 9.56 -1.77 12.46
N TYR A 175 8.83 -0.69 12.15
CA TYR A 175 9.27 0.68 12.42
C TYR A 175 9.43 0.95 13.92
N THR A 176 8.48 0.48 14.74
CA THR A 176 8.56 0.65 16.21
C THR A 176 9.69 -0.17 16.82
N TYR A 177 9.91 -1.41 16.37
CA TYR A 177 11.01 -2.27 16.81
C TYR A 177 12.39 -1.67 16.49
N TRP A 178 12.65 -1.34 15.22
CA TRP A 178 13.93 -0.74 14.80
C TRP A 178 14.12 0.67 15.35
N GLY A 179 13.04 1.46 15.43
CA GLY A 179 13.05 2.80 16.03
C GLY A 179 13.38 2.76 17.52
N ALA A 180 12.89 1.77 18.27
CA ALA A 180 13.24 1.55 19.67
C ALA A 180 14.71 1.12 19.82
N ARG A 181 15.20 0.23 18.95
CA ARG A 181 16.60 -0.23 18.96
C ARG A 181 17.59 0.89 18.62
N ALA A 182 17.27 1.76 17.66
CA ALA A 182 18.06 2.94 17.32
C ALA A 182 18.14 3.95 18.48
N LYS A 183 17.02 4.19 19.19
CA LYS A 183 17.00 5.04 20.40
C LYS A 183 17.84 4.45 21.54
N LYS A 184 17.80 3.12 21.74
CA LYS A 184 18.60 2.44 22.77
C LYS A 184 20.11 2.50 22.47
N LYS A 185 20.50 2.38 21.20
CA LYS A 185 21.91 2.55 20.76
C LYS A 185 22.40 3.98 21.00
N SER A 186 21.61 4.99 20.62
CA SER A 186 21.94 6.41 20.86
C SER A 186 22.05 6.76 22.36
N LYS A 187 21.17 6.20 23.22
CA LYS A 187 21.26 6.41 24.68
C LYS A 187 22.51 5.78 25.29
N LYS A 188 22.86 4.54 24.89
CA LYS A 188 24.09 3.87 25.34
C LYS A 188 25.36 4.63 24.91
N THR A 189 25.39 5.19 23.70
CA THR A 189 26.54 6.01 23.24
C THR A 189 26.69 7.29 24.07
N LYS A 190 25.58 7.97 24.39
CA LYS A 190 25.60 9.16 25.27
C LYS A 190 26.02 8.85 26.70
N GLU A 191 25.51 7.76 27.28
CA GLU A 191 25.91 7.31 28.62
C GLU A 191 27.39 6.87 28.66
N ALA A 192 27.95 6.38 27.55
CA ALA A 192 29.37 6.04 27.42
C ALA A 192 30.28 7.28 27.24
N GLU A 193 29.82 8.33 26.56
CA GLU A 193 30.52 9.62 26.46
C GLU A 193 30.50 10.38 27.79
N GLU A 194 29.39 10.33 28.53
CA GLU A 194 29.25 10.99 29.84
C GLU A 194 30.15 10.33 30.90
N LYS A 195 30.26 9.00 30.91
CA LYS A 195 31.20 8.28 31.80
C LYS A 195 32.68 8.57 31.49
N LYS A 196 33.04 8.84 30.23
CA LYS A 196 34.41 9.25 29.86
C LYS A 196 34.76 10.68 30.26
N THR A 197 33.77 11.52 30.56
CA THR A 197 34.00 12.94 30.92
C THR A 197 34.15 13.14 32.44
N VAL A 198 33.75 12.17 33.27
CA VAL A 198 33.82 12.24 34.75
C VAL A 198 35.07 11.57 35.34
N GLN A 199 35.77 10.72 34.57
CA GLN A 199 37.07 10.16 34.96
C GLN A 199 38.21 10.78 34.14
N ALA A 200 38.55 12.03 34.44
CA ALA A 200 39.86 12.58 34.13
C ALA A 200 40.63 12.73 35.45
N PRO A 201 41.49 11.77 35.85
CA PRO A 201 42.46 12.04 36.90
C PRO A 201 43.60 12.88 36.29
N ALA A 202 43.97 13.93 37.02
CA ALA A 202 45.21 14.65 36.77
C ALA A 202 46.39 13.71 37.04
N GLY A 203 47.18 13.44 36.00
CA GLY A 203 48.60 13.07 36.06
C GLY A 203 48.99 11.76 36.75
N SER A 204 49.42 10.77 35.96
CA SER A 204 50.78 10.21 36.03
C SER A 204 50.94 9.09 35.00
N VAL A 205 52.09 9.10 34.33
CA VAL A 205 52.54 8.12 33.34
C VAL A 205 52.84 6.78 34.01
N SER A 206 52.34 5.68 33.44
CA SER A 206 52.98 4.36 33.55
C SER A 206 52.45 3.44 32.44
N ASP A 207 53.37 3.03 31.57
CA ASP A 207 53.22 1.97 30.58
C ASP A 207 52.75 0.66 31.22
N GLN A 208 51.86 -0.06 30.51
CA GLN A 208 51.85 -1.52 30.30
C GLN A 208 50.43 -1.96 29.91
N GLN A 209 50.21 -2.26 28.62
CA GLN A 209 49.14 -3.20 28.24
C GLN A 209 49.41 -3.79 26.85
N GLN A 210 50.07 -4.95 26.87
CA GLN A 210 50.02 -5.94 25.81
C GLN A 210 49.08 -7.06 26.29
N GLN A 211 48.32 -7.65 25.35
CA GLN A 211 47.49 -8.86 25.46
C GLN A 211 46.04 -8.62 25.94
N GLU A 212 45.10 -8.52 24.98
CA GLU A 212 44.30 -9.65 24.49
C GLU A 212 43.32 -9.15 23.41
N ILE A 213 42.69 -10.09 22.70
CA ILE A 213 41.68 -9.96 21.64
C ILE A 213 42.26 -10.01 20.22
N ILE A 214 42.71 -11.22 19.90
CA ILE A 214 42.47 -11.83 18.59
C ILE A 214 40.99 -12.25 18.54
N GLU A 215 40.41 -12.08 17.34
CA GLU A 215 39.27 -12.78 16.74
C GLU A 215 37.95 -12.03 16.45
N LEU A 216 37.68 -11.98 15.14
CA LEU A 216 36.41 -11.84 14.40
C LEU A 216 35.87 -10.42 14.20
N GLN A 217 36.61 -9.67 13.38
CA GLN A 217 36.10 -8.50 12.66
C GLN A 217 35.60 -8.92 11.27
N ASP A 218 34.35 -9.39 11.22
CA ASP A 218 33.66 -9.67 9.95
C ASP A 218 33.37 -8.36 9.18
N LEU A 219 34.13 -8.20 8.10
CA LEU A 219 33.79 -7.62 6.81
C LEU A 219 32.46 -6.82 6.73
N ARG A 220 32.56 -5.51 6.93
CA ARG A 220 31.76 -4.54 6.15
C ARG A 220 32.70 -3.52 5.53
N MET A 221 33.16 -3.84 4.32
CA MET A 221 33.72 -2.83 3.41
C MET A 221 32.63 -1.83 3.05
N SER A 222 32.81 -0.57 3.46
CA SER A 222 32.26 0.58 2.74
C SER A 222 33.45 1.30 2.11
N PRO A 223 33.46 1.51 0.79
CA PRO A 223 34.53 2.25 0.14
C PRO A 223 34.30 3.73 0.44
N ILE A 224 35.37 4.43 0.84
CA ILE A 224 35.55 5.89 1.02
C ILE A 224 36.18 6.15 2.40
N PRO A 225 37.52 6.06 2.49
CA PRO A 225 38.29 6.50 3.64
C PRO A 225 38.69 7.96 3.45
N SER A 226 37.90 8.92 3.96
CA SER A 226 38.37 10.31 4.02
C SER A 226 37.74 11.20 5.11
N ILE A 227 36.64 10.81 5.76
CA ILE A 227 36.00 11.66 6.77
C ILE A 227 35.97 10.96 8.14
N ARG A 228 37.15 10.61 8.66
CA ARG A 228 37.27 10.20 10.06
C ARG A 228 38.45 10.88 10.75
N ASN A 229 38.10 11.69 11.75
CA ASN A 229 38.96 12.28 12.77
C ASN A 229 39.97 13.36 12.33
N ARG A 230 39.48 14.59 12.17
CA ARG A 230 40.29 15.79 12.44
C ARG A 230 39.90 16.36 13.80
N HIS A 231 40.32 15.70 14.87
CA HIS A 231 40.52 16.35 16.16
C HIS A 231 41.74 15.70 16.80
N ASN A 232 42.63 16.57 17.29
CA ASN A 232 43.86 16.27 17.99
C ASN A 232 45.08 15.97 17.10
N SER A 233 45.85 17.02 16.79
CA SER A 233 47.30 16.87 16.74
C SER A 233 47.95 18.13 17.28
N ARG A 234 48.60 17.94 18.43
CA ARG A 234 49.46 18.87 19.15
C ARG A 234 50.86 18.69 18.57
N ASN A 235 51.60 19.80 18.47
CA ASN A 235 52.96 19.90 17.96
C ASN A 235 53.89 18.80 18.51
N TYR A 236 54.61 18.13 17.61
CA TYR A 236 55.94 17.60 17.92
C TYR A 236 56.84 17.71 16.69
N SER A 237 58.05 18.18 16.96
CA SER A 237 59.20 18.36 16.06
C SER A 237 60.11 17.14 16.10
N THR A 238 60.59 16.66 14.96
CA THR A 238 61.84 15.89 14.72
C THR A 238 61.88 15.52 13.24
N SER A 239 62.76 16.11 12.42
CA SER A 239 64.14 15.71 12.11
C SER A 239 64.28 14.36 11.38
N SER A 240 64.88 14.45 10.17
CA SER A 240 65.65 13.46 9.41
C SER A 240 65.03 12.10 9.05
N ALA A 241 64.80 11.88 7.74
CA ALA A 241 65.56 10.90 6.94
C ALA A 241 65.01 10.78 5.51
N GLU A 242 65.93 10.96 4.56
CA GLU A 242 66.17 10.19 3.34
C GLU A 242 65.07 9.98 2.27
N GLY A 243 65.45 10.30 1.04
CA GLY A 243 64.59 10.43 -0.12
C GLY A 243 64.22 9.12 -0.81
N LEU A 244 63.05 9.17 -1.48
CA LEU A 244 62.58 8.17 -2.42
C LEU A 244 62.09 8.87 -3.71
N ASP A 245 62.54 8.32 -4.83
CA ASP A 245 62.47 8.84 -6.19
C ASP A 245 61.03 8.79 -6.77
N PRO A 246 60.43 9.91 -7.22
CA PRO A 246 59.02 10.01 -7.62
C PRO A 246 58.71 9.44 -9.03
N THR A 247 59.68 8.83 -9.71
CA THR A 247 59.54 8.38 -11.10
C THR A 247 58.88 7.00 -11.25
N LYS A 248 58.73 6.22 -10.17
CA LYS A 248 58.15 4.85 -10.21
C LYS A 248 56.61 4.77 -10.08
N PHE A 249 55.91 5.90 -10.05
CA PHE A 249 54.44 5.95 -9.95
C PHE A 249 53.77 6.39 -11.26
N PRO A 250 52.60 5.80 -11.61
CA PRO A 250 51.80 6.21 -12.76
C PRO A 250 51.32 7.68 -12.62
N PRO A 251 51.00 8.37 -13.73
CA PRO A 251 50.90 9.84 -13.78
C PRO A 251 49.80 10.46 -12.89
N SER A 252 48.87 9.68 -12.34
CA SER A 252 47.80 10.17 -11.45
C SER A 252 48.21 10.33 -9.98
N PHE A 253 49.41 9.88 -9.58
CA PHE A 253 49.86 9.94 -8.17
C PHE A 253 51.15 10.74 -7.92
N ARG A 254 51.62 11.53 -8.89
CA ARG A 254 52.77 12.42 -8.69
C ARG A 254 52.31 13.74 -8.06
N MET A 255 52.57 13.93 -6.77
CA MET A 255 52.43 15.25 -6.13
C MET A 255 53.69 16.08 -6.37
N ASN A 256 53.59 17.09 -7.24
CA ASN A 256 54.66 18.04 -7.51
C ASN A 256 54.83 18.99 -6.32
N ARG A 257 55.98 18.95 -5.64
CA ARG A 257 56.35 19.90 -4.57
C ARG A 257 57.80 20.40 -4.78
N ALA A 258 57.95 21.33 -5.71
CA ALA A 258 59.04 22.30 -5.84
C ALA A 258 58.47 23.43 -6.73
N GLY A 259 58.43 24.70 -6.31
CA GLY A 259 59.58 25.54 -6.07
C GLY A 259 59.72 26.47 -7.29
N GLY A 260 59.37 27.75 -7.15
CA GLY A 260 59.47 28.76 -8.22
C GLY A 260 58.19 29.56 -8.43
N GLY A 261 58.17 30.81 -7.98
CA GLY A 261 57.00 31.68 -7.94
C GLY A 261 56.72 32.45 -9.22
N TYR A 262 55.49 33.00 -9.26
CA TYR A 262 55.17 34.22 -9.98
C TYR A 262 54.29 35.10 -9.07
N SER A 263 54.63 36.38 -9.09
CA SER A 263 54.35 37.40 -8.09
C SER A 263 52.99 38.10 -8.24
N PHE A 264 52.76 39.00 -7.27
CA PHE A 264 51.85 40.17 -7.21
C PHE A 264 50.60 40.03 -6.32
N PRO A 265 50.25 41.08 -5.53
CA PRO A 265 51.02 41.47 -4.35
C PRO A 265 50.14 41.61 -3.10
N VAL A 266 50.77 41.48 -1.94
CA VAL A 266 50.25 41.93 -0.65
C VAL A 266 50.52 43.43 -0.52
N ARG A 267 49.51 44.21 -0.10
CA ARG A 267 49.74 45.48 0.61
C ARG A 267 49.10 45.41 1.98
N SER A 268 49.98 45.30 2.98
CA SER A 268 49.76 45.76 4.34
C SER A 268 50.06 47.26 4.38
N ALA A 269 49.10 48.03 4.89
CA ALA A 269 49.25 49.35 5.50
C ALA A 269 47.92 49.55 6.24
N GLY A 270 47.83 49.76 7.54
CA GLY A 270 48.57 50.66 8.41
C GLY A 270 47.53 51.06 9.46
N GLY A 271 47.85 50.92 10.73
CA GLY A 271 46.84 51.05 11.79
C GLY A 271 46.21 52.45 11.85
N VAL A 272 44.94 52.49 12.25
CA VAL A 272 44.40 53.60 13.05
C VAL A 272 43.51 52.99 14.12
N ARG A 273 43.90 53.18 15.39
CA ARG A 273 43.06 52.92 16.55
C ARG A 273 41.87 53.89 16.50
N PHE A 274 40.64 53.38 16.52
CA PHE A 274 39.51 54.19 16.97
C PHE A 274 38.74 53.47 18.07
N ARG A 275 38.76 54.12 19.22
CA ARG A 275 38.16 53.78 20.50
C ARG A 275 36.64 53.77 20.33
N GLY A 276 36.00 52.63 20.61
CA GLY A 276 34.54 52.51 20.56
C GLY A 276 33.87 53.38 21.62
N THR A 277 33.26 54.49 21.19
CA THR A 277 32.25 55.21 21.97
C THR A 277 30.88 54.62 21.71
N ARG A 278 30.36 54.04 22.79
CA ARG A 278 28.96 53.68 23.07
C ARG A 278 27.98 54.69 22.46
N SER A 279 27.13 54.26 21.53
CA SER A 279 25.87 54.94 21.25
C SER A 279 24.80 53.93 20.81
N ARG A 280 23.64 54.06 21.46
CA ARG A 280 22.42 53.26 21.34
C ARG A 280 21.71 53.57 20.02
N LEU A 281 21.07 52.59 19.38
CA LEU A 281 19.81 52.66 18.61
C LEU A 281 19.51 51.28 17.94
N PRO A 282 18.27 50.96 17.51
CA PRO A 282 17.51 49.87 18.12
C PRO A 282 17.39 48.58 17.29
N GLN A 283 16.87 47.59 18.01
CA GLN A 283 16.67 46.17 17.74
C GLN A 283 15.82 45.87 16.49
N HIS A 284 16.41 45.22 15.48
CA HIS A 284 15.66 44.55 14.41
C HIS A 284 15.45 43.07 14.76
N SER A 285 14.19 42.69 14.93
CA SER A 285 13.71 41.37 15.31
C SER A 285 14.04 40.30 14.28
N LYS A 286 14.75 39.23 14.70
CA LYS A 286 14.84 37.96 13.95
C LYS A 286 13.51 37.19 14.08
N PRO A 287 13.00 36.54 13.02
CA PRO A 287 11.72 35.85 13.08
C PRO A 287 11.79 34.61 13.99
N LYS A 288 11.03 34.62 15.08
CA LYS A 288 10.95 33.57 16.12
C LYS A 288 10.15 32.31 15.69
N VAL A 289 9.90 32.13 14.39
CA VAL A 289 8.93 31.13 13.89
C VAL A 289 9.49 29.70 13.97
N PHE A 290 10.81 29.52 13.81
CA PHE A 290 11.45 28.19 13.88
C PHE A 290 11.46 27.56 15.29
N HIS A 291 11.34 28.37 16.34
CA HIS A 291 11.32 27.84 17.72
C HIS A 291 9.91 27.41 18.17
N ALA A 292 8.86 27.98 17.58
CA ALA A 292 7.48 27.59 17.82
C ALA A 292 7.15 26.25 17.14
N LEU A 293 7.63 26.03 15.91
CA LEU A 293 7.46 24.77 15.17
C LEU A 293 8.21 23.60 15.83
N LYS A 294 9.37 23.88 16.44
CA LYS A 294 10.13 22.89 17.22
C LYS A 294 9.44 22.51 18.54
N ARG A 295 8.70 23.43 19.18
CA ARG A 295 7.88 23.13 20.36
C ARG A 295 6.61 22.35 19.99
N GLY A 296 5.96 22.68 18.88
CA GLY A 296 4.81 21.91 18.35
C GLY A 296 5.18 20.46 18.02
N ALA A 297 6.33 20.23 17.37
CA ALA A 297 6.84 18.88 17.11
C ALA A 297 7.19 18.10 18.39
N SER A 298 7.59 18.79 19.47
CA SER A 298 7.86 18.15 20.77
C SER A 298 6.59 17.84 21.57
N ALA A 299 5.52 18.62 21.41
CA ALA A 299 4.21 18.38 22.02
C ALA A 299 3.49 17.19 21.37
N ILE A 300 3.58 17.05 20.04
CA ILE A 300 3.07 15.86 19.32
C ILE A 300 3.88 14.61 19.71
N ARG A 301 5.18 14.76 20.00
CA ARG A 301 6.02 13.67 20.51
C ARG A 301 5.65 13.22 21.94
N ALA A 302 5.02 14.09 22.73
CA ALA A 302 4.55 13.79 24.07
C ALA A 302 3.16 13.10 24.08
N SER A 303 2.37 13.28 23.02
CA SER A 303 1.07 12.63 22.83
C SER A 303 1.14 11.26 22.14
N MET A 304 2.31 10.84 21.66
CA MET A 304 2.49 9.46 21.20
C MET A 304 2.56 8.55 22.42
N PRO A 305 1.63 7.59 22.60
CA PRO A 305 1.74 6.64 23.68
C PRO A 305 3.11 5.96 23.58
N LYS A 306 3.85 5.91 24.68
CA LYS A 306 5.03 5.04 24.80
C LYS A 306 4.51 3.63 24.60
N ILE A 307 4.63 3.10 23.38
CA ILE A 307 4.36 1.69 23.07
C ILE A 307 5.37 0.90 23.88
N LYS A 308 4.95 0.50 25.08
CA LYS A 308 5.53 -0.58 25.82
C LYS A 308 5.00 -1.83 25.14
N ASP A 309 5.95 -2.56 24.56
CA ASP A 309 5.81 -3.90 24.02
C ASP A 309 5.18 -4.01 22.63
N VAL A 310 6.05 -4.19 21.63
CA VAL A 310 5.72 -4.65 20.27
C VAL A 310 4.82 -5.90 20.31
N ASN A 311 4.96 -6.72 21.35
CA ASN A 311 4.11 -7.89 21.61
C ASN A 311 2.63 -7.55 21.91
N VAL A 312 2.32 -6.34 22.38
CA VAL A 312 0.93 -5.95 22.67
C VAL A 312 0.18 -5.67 21.36
N ILE A 313 0.84 -5.07 20.38
CA ILE A 313 0.26 -4.80 19.05
C ILE A 313 -0.08 -6.12 18.37
N ASP A 314 0.89 -7.02 18.25
CA ASP A 314 0.69 -8.36 17.67
C ASP A 314 -0.44 -9.13 18.40
N LYS A 315 -0.59 -8.96 19.73
CA LYS A 315 -1.63 -9.63 20.53
C LYS A 315 -3.04 -9.11 20.23
N TYR A 316 -3.22 -7.80 20.08
CA TYR A 316 -4.51 -7.21 19.71
C TYR A 316 -4.85 -7.48 18.24
N SER A 317 -3.88 -7.38 17.35
CA SER A 317 -4.04 -7.67 15.91
C SER A 317 -4.57 -9.09 15.67
N ARG A 318 -4.10 -10.09 16.44
CA ARG A 318 -4.54 -11.51 16.33
C ARG A 318 -6.02 -11.74 16.59
N ILE A 319 -6.69 -10.88 17.36
CA ILE A 319 -8.10 -11.04 17.72
C ILE A 319 -8.97 -10.08 16.90
N ILE A 320 -8.55 -8.83 16.76
CA ILE A 320 -9.35 -7.80 16.08
C ILE A 320 -9.47 -8.10 14.59
N PHE A 321 -8.39 -8.51 13.91
CA PHE A 321 -8.44 -8.78 12.46
C PHE A 321 -9.43 -9.90 12.12
N PRO A 322 -9.31 -11.13 12.66
CA PRO A 322 -10.22 -12.21 12.33
C PRO A 322 -11.68 -11.90 12.70
N LEU A 323 -11.92 -11.29 13.86
CA LEU A 323 -13.27 -10.92 14.28
C LEU A 323 -13.89 -9.87 13.35
N SER A 324 -13.13 -8.84 12.98
CA SER A 324 -13.61 -7.80 12.07
C SER A 324 -13.95 -8.35 10.68
N PHE A 325 -13.16 -9.31 10.17
CA PHE A 325 -13.43 -9.94 8.89
C PHE A 325 -14.62 -10.90 8.95
N MET A 326 -14.79 -11.64 10.06
CA MET A 326 -15.97 -12.49 10.26
C MET A 326 -17.25 -11.66 10.34
N LEU A 327 -17.22 -10.54 11.06
CA LEU A 327 -18.34 -9.59 11.11
C LEU A 327 -18.64 -9.02 9.73
N PHE A 328 -17.62 -8.63 8.97
CA PHE A 328 -17.78 -8.15 7.60
C PHE A 328 -18.43 -9.20 6.70
N ASN A 329 -17.97 -10.46 6.74
CA ASN A 329 -18.57 -11.53 5.94
C ASN A 329 -20.02 -11.76 6.34
N ALA A 330 -20.33 -11.84 7.65
CA ALA A 330 -21.69 -12.00 8.12
C ALA A 330 -22.59 -10.86 7.61
N ALA A 331 -22.16 -9.60 7.79
CA ALA A 331 -22.90 -8.43 7.33
C ALA A 331 -23.07 -8.41 5.81
N TYR A 332 -22.05 -8.76 5.05
CA TYR A 332 -22.09 -8.83 3.58
C TYR A 332 -23.12 -9.86 3.11
N TRP A 333 -23.03 -11.10 3.58
CA TRP A 333 -23.97 -12.15 3.17
C TRP A 333 -25.40 -11.85 3.64
N ILE A 334 -25.58 -11.31 4.84
CA ILE A 334 -26.90 -10.86 5.33
C ILE A 334 -27.47 -9.78 4.41
N PHE A 335 -26.69 -8.75 4.08
CA PHE A 335 -27.15 -7.64 3.25
C PHE A 335 -27.44 -8.03 1.80
N TYR A 336 -26.65 -8.91 1.20
CA TYR A 336 -26.79 -9.26 -0.23
C TYR A 336 -27.65 -10.50 -0.49
N VAL A 337 -27.87 -11.38 0.50
CA VAL A 337 -28.72 -12.58 0.33
C VAL A 337 -30.14 -12.36 0.86
N LEU A 338 -30.32 -11.63 1.96
CA LEU A 338 -31.67 -11.46 2.55
C LEU A 338 -32.65 -10.67 1.67
N PRO A 339 -32.26 -9.58 0.98
CA PRO A 339 -33.19 -8.87 0.11
C PRO A 339 -33.68 -9.73 -1.06
N SER A 340 -32.82 -10.58 -1.63
CA SER A 340 -33.19 -11.50 -2.70
C SER A 340 -34.19 -12.59 -2.28
N ALA A 341 -34.38 -12.82 -0.99
CA ALA A 341 -35.38 -13.75 -0.46
C ALA A 341 -36.76 -13.11 -0.21
N ASN A 342 -36.82 -11.77 -0.17
CA ASN A 342 -38.01 -11.01 0.21
C ASN A 342 -38.74 -10.35 -0.97
N ASP A 343 -38.31 -10.57 -2.22
CA ASP A 343 -39.13 -10.21 -3.37
C ASP A 343 -40.33 -11.18 -3.44
N PRO A 344 -41.57 -10.70 -3.24
CA PRO A 344 -42.74 -11.55 -3.40
C PRO A 344 -42.77 -12.09 -4.83
N LYS A 345 -42.86 -13.42 -4.92
CA LYS A 345 -42.95 -14.18 -6.18
C LYS A 345 -44.19 -13.81 -6.99
#